data_AF-W2TV57-F1
#
_entry.id   AF-W2TV57-F1
#
_cell.length_a   1.000
_cell.length_b   1.000
_cell.length_c   1.000
_cell.angle_alpha   90.00
_cell.angle_beta   90.00
_cell.angle_gamma   90.00
#
_symmetry.space_group_name_H-M   'P 1'
#
loop_
_entity.id
_entity.type
_entity.pdbx_description
1 polymer ?
#
loop_
_entity_poly.entity_id
_entity_poly.type
_entity_poly.pdbx_seq_one_letter_code
_entity_poly.pdbx_strand_id
1 'polypeptide(L)'
;MMNFSRPFTHMPDTPSDALWRIAAFAVIMLLSGRDRWWIVFVLYSIYRLTRTEMFNRIRKTARRDLKGLTLLIRVKLDFKRRLNANRPIHEIFLEQVRKHPQKLACVEVETGRRVTYDELNRLMNKYANYFDVTLDEAISRGLLSIDSNEIFVNEGNVEGVRKLSEEIKSVSDKEPVNRNVNFQDVLCYVYTSGTTGNPKPAVIKHFRYYFMAMGAGRSFEITDNDVIYITMPMYHSAAGIMGIGSMIVFGTSAVIRKKFSASNFWKDCVKFNCTASQYIGEICRLVPGRIFIVMVFASGDILYWDKLGYLYFKDRRGDTFRWKGENVSTTEVEGILQPVMSVVDATVYGVEVGKNEGRAGMAAVVLADGVNVEDFLAEIAKRLMANLANYAIPVFIRLCKEVDRTGLLTYSVCLVLMYK
;
A
#
# COMPACT_ATOMS: atom_id res chain seq x y z
N MET A 1 18.53 9.26 -15.61
CA MET A 1 18.54 8.23 -16.67
C MET A 1 19.39 7.06 -16.22
N MET A 2 18.78 5.94 -15.80
CA MET A 2 19.50 4.67 -15.68
C MET A 2 19.51 4.03 -17.07
N ASN A 3 20.71 3.72 -17.58
CA ASN A 3 20.88 2.99 -18.84
C ASN A 3 20.21 1.61 -18.73
N PHE A 4 19.04 1.44 -19.35
CA PHE A 4 18.33 0.17 -19.51
C PHE A 4 18.89 -0.71 -20.65
N SER A 5 20.12 -0.44 -21.11
CA SER A 5 20.70 -0.98 -22.35
C SER A 5 21.86 -1.96 -22.13
N ARG A 6 21.88 -2.73 -21.03
CA ARG A 6 22.72 -3.94 -20.97
C ARG A 6 21.87 -5.21 -21.10
N PRO A 7 21.78 -5.80 -22.30
CA PRO A 7 21.26 -7.16 -22.42
C PRO A 7 22.14 -8.10 -21.61
N PHE A 8 21.52 -9.16 -21.11
CA PHE A 8 22.10 -10.19 -20.25
C PHE A 8 23.40 -10.76 -20.85
N THR A 9 24.57 -10.28 -20.39
CA THR A 9 25.86 -10.88 -20.73
C THR A 9 26.22 -11.96 -19.71
N HIS A 10 25.47 -13.06 -19.74
CA HIS A 10 26.06 -14.37 -19.48
C HIS A 10 25.54 -15.26 -20.60
N MET A 11 26.37 -15.48 -21.62
CA MET A 11 26.09 -16.55 -22.56
C MET A 11 25.99 -17.85 -21.76
N PRO A 12 24.98 -18.70 -22.00
CA PRO A 12 25.00 -20.06 -21.45
C PRO A 12 26.29 -20.75 -21.88
N ASP A 13 26.92 -21.51 -20.97
CA ASP A 13 28.11 -22.32 -21.27
C ASP A 13 27.84 -23.08 -22.59
N THR A 14 28.69 -22.93 -23.60
CA THR A 14 28.55 -23.68 -24.86
C THR A 14 28.76 -25.17 -24.58
N PRO A 15 28.18 -26.08 -25.38
CA PRO A 15 28.41 -27.52 -25.22
C PRO A 15 29.90 -27.91 -25.21
N SER A 16 30.75 -27.15 -25.92
CA SER A 16 32.21 -27.33 -25.94
C SER A 16 32.86 -27.03 -24.58
N ASP A 17 32.39 -26.02 -23.86
CA ASP A 17 32.96 -25.63 -22.57
C ASP A 17 32.62 -26.65 -21.48
N ALA A 18 31.45 -27.27 -21.56
CA ALA A 18 31.07 -28.37 -20.69
C ALA A 18 31.97 -29.60 -20.89
N LEU A 19 32.27 -29.95 -22.16
CA LEU A 19 33.13 -31.08 -22.52
C LEU A 19 34.57 -30.89 -22.03
N TRP A 20 35.16 -29.71 -22.24
CA TRP A 20 36.51 -29.41 -21.75
C TRP A 20 36.63 -29.49 -20.21
N ARG A 21 35.59 -29.08 -19.48
CA ARG A 21 35.56 -29.19 -18.02
C ARG A 21 35.44 -30.63 -17.52
N ILE A 22 34.65 -31.47 -18.21
CA ILE A 22 34.54 -32.90 -17.90
C ILE A 22 35.89 -33.59 -18.17
N ALA A 23 36.54 -33.28 -19.29
CA ALA A 23 37.85 -33.81 -19.62
C ALA A 23 38.92 -33.39 -18.60
N ALA A 24 38.97 -32.11 -18.23
CA ALA A 24 39.89 -31.63 -17.19
C ALA A 24 39.64 -32.29 -15.83
N PHE A 25 38.37 -32.47 -15.43
CA PHE A 25 38.01 -33.18 -14.20
C PHE A 25 38.46 -34.65 -14.23
N ALA A 26 38.27 -35.35 -15.35
CA ALA A 26 38.70 -36.73 -15.53
C ALA A 26 40.23 -36.87 -15.44
N VAL A 27 40.98 -35.93 -16.03
CA VAL A 27 42.46 -35.90 -15.94
C VAL A 27 42.92 -35.68 -14.50
N ILE A 28 42.31 -34.74 -13.77
CA ILE A 28 42.65 -34.50 -12.36
C ILE A 28 42.34 -35.74 -11.50
N MET A 29 41.21 -36.41 -11.74
CA MET A 29 40.88 -37.66 -11.04
C MET A 29 41.94 -38.74 -11.31
N LEU A 30 42.36 -38.93 -12.56
CA LEU A 30 43.37 -39.93 -12.92
C LEU A 30 44.74 -39.64 -12.29
N LEU A 31 45.17 -38.37 -12.26
CA LEU A 31 46.47 -37.96 -11.70
C LEU A 31 46.52 -38.02 -10.16
N SER A 32 45.37 -37.96 -9.48
CA SER A 32 45.29 -37.87 -8.02
C SER A 32 45.43 -39.22 -7.28
N GLY A 33 45.35 -40.33 -8.01
CA GLY A 33 45.30 -41.68 -7.45
C GLY A 33 43.94 -42.04 -6.85
N ARG A 34 43.57 -43.32 -6.95
CA ARG A 34 42.21 -43.82 -6.61
C ARG A 34 41.81 -43.53 -5.17
N ASP A 35 42.76 -43.57 -4.24
CA ASP A 35 42.55 -43.38 -2.80
C ASP A 35 42.09 -41.94 -2.45
N ARG A 36 42.30 -40.99 -3.36
CA ARG A 36 41.99 -39.55 -3.18
C ARG A 36 40.83 -39.06 -4.06
N TRP A 37 40.20 -39.93 -4.84
CA TRP A 37 39.11 -39.58 -5.74
C TRP A 37 37.93 -38.89 -5.05
N TRP A 38 37.60 -39.34 -3.83
CA TRP A 38 36.53 -38.72 -3.05
C TRP A 38 36.86 -37.26 -2.68
N ILE A 39 38.13 -36.95 -2.37
CA ILE A 39 38.58 -35.58 -2.06
C ILE A 39 38.43 -34.70 -3.29
N VAL A 40 38.92 -35.17 -4.44
CA VAL A 40 38.83 -34.45 -5.72
C VAL A 40 37.37 -34.21 -6.12
N PHE A 41 36.52 -35.23 -5.97
CA PHE A 41 35.09 -35.12 -6.25
C PHE A 41 34.39 -34.10 -5.34
N VAL A 42 34.68 -34.12 -4.04
CA VAL A 42 34.13 -33.16 -3.06
C VAL A 42 34.60 -31.75 -3.38
N LEU A 43 35.90 -31.53 -3.58
CA LEU A 43 36.46 -30.21 -3.91
C LEU A 43 35.92 -29.67 -5.24
N TYR A 44 35.79 -30.52 -6.26
CA TYR A 44 35.20 -30.13 -7.54
C TYR A 44 33.71 -29.81 -7.39
N SER A 45 32.97 -30.59 -6.60
CA SER A 45 31.55 -30.33 -6.32
C SER A 45 31.35 -29.01 -5.58
N ILE A 46 32.19 -28.71 -4.57
CA ILE A 46 32.21 -27.42 -3.88
C ILE A 46 32.56 -26.29 -4.85
N TYR A 47 33.59 -26.45 -5.68
CA TYR A 47 33.97 -25.48 -6.71
C TYR A 47 32.80 -25.21 -7.68
N ARG A 48 32.13 -26.26 -8.16
CA ARG A 48 30.99 -26.14 -9.08
C ARG A 48 29.81 -25.44 -8.41
N LEU A 49 29.45 -25.84 -7.19
CA LEU A 49 28.36 -25.21 -6.45
C LEU A 49 28.65 -23.73 -6.21
N THR A 50 29.86 -23.39 -5.74
CA THR A 50 30.25 -22.01 -5.43
C THR A 50 30.37 -21.08 -6.64
N ARG A 51 30.61 -21.64 -7.84
CA ARG A 51 30.69 -20.89 -9.11
C ARG A 51 29.36 -20.71 -9.82
N THR A 52 28.27 -21.35 -9.36
CA THR A 52 26.96 -21.17 -9.99
C THR A 52 26.40 -19.76 -9.75
N GLU A 53 25.61 -19.25 -10.71
CA GLU A 53 24.82 -18.03 -10.48
C GLU A 53 23.91 -18.17 -9.26
N MET A 54 23.34 -19.37 -9.03
CA MET A 54 22.47 -19.66 -7.89
C MET A 54 23.20 -19.44 -6.56
N PHE A 55 24.41 -19.99 -6.39
CA PHE A 55 25.18 -19.78 -5.15
C PHE A 55 25.59 -18.32 -4.98
N ASN A 56 25.97 -17.63 -6.05
CA ASN A 56 26.25 -16.20 -6.00
C ASN A 56 25.03 -15.37 -5.57
N ARG A 57 23.82 -15.73 -6.03
CA ARG A 57 22.56 -15.10 -5.59
C ARG A 57 22.30 -15.39 -4.12
N ILE A 58 22.33 -16.66 -3.71
CA ILE A 58 22.15 -17.09 -2.31
C ILE A 58 23.12 -16.33 -1.41
N ARG A 59 24.41 -16.26 -1.74
CA ARG A 59 25.41 -15.53 -0.94
C ARG A 59 25.09 -14.04 -0.84
N LYS A 60 24.66 -13.41 -1.93
CA LYS A 60 24.29 -11.98 -1.96
C LYS A 60 23.01 -11.69 -1.19
N THR A 61 22.06 -12.62 -1.18
CA THR A 61 20.74 -12.43 -0.55
C THR A 61 20.59 -13.10 0.81
N ALA A 62 21.54 -13.94 1.24
CA ALA A 62 21.44 -14.78 2.45
C ALA A 62 21.02 -14.00 3.70
N ARG A 63 21.64 -12.83 3.93
CA ARG A 63 21.28 -11.99 5.09
C ARG A 63 19.83 -11.51 5.04
N ARG A 64 19.37 -11.08 3.86
CA ARG A 64 17.99 -10.64 3.61
C ARG A 64 17.04 -11.82 3.78
N ASP A 65 17.34 -12.94 3.15
CA ASP A 65 16.48 -14.12 3.11
C ASP A 65 16.36 -14.76 4.49
N LEU A 66 17.45 -14.80 5.26
CA LEU A 66 17.43 -15.29 6.65
C LEU A 66 16.61 -14.36 7.56
N LYS A 67 16.74 -13.04 7.41
CA LYS A 67 15.90 -12.05 8.12
C LYS A 67 14.43 -12.22 7.75
N GLY A 68 14.13 -12.34 6.46
CA GLY A 68 12.77 -12.56 5.94
C GLY A 68 12.16 -13.86 6.45
N LEU A 69 12.90 -14.97 6.42
CA LEU A 69 12.46 -16.25 6.97
C LEU A 69 12.17 -16.16 8.47
N THR A 70 13.07 -15.53 9.22
CA THR A 70 12.89 -15.31 10.66
C THR A 70 11.63 -14.49 10.94
N LEU A 71 11.40 -13.42 10.18
CA LEU A 71 10.19 -12.61 10.26
C LEU A 71 8.93 -13.43 9.95
N LEU A 72 8.92 -14.19 8.86
CA LEU A 72 7.79 -15.03 8.46
C LEU A 72 7.44 -16.07 9.53
N ILE A 73 8.46 -16.71 10.12
CA ILE A 73 8.27 -17.67 11.21
C ILE A 73 7.66 -16.96 12.43
N ARG A 74 8.19 -15.79 12.83
CA ARG A 74 7.64 -15.02 13.96
C ARG A 74 6.19 -14.61 13.73
N VAL A 75 5.87 -14.06 12.56
CA VAL A 75 4.50 -13.66 12.17
C VAL A 75 3.58 -14.87 12.19
N LYS A 76 3.98 -16.00 11.62
CA LYS A 76 3.16 -17.22 11.57
C LYS A 76 2.92 -17.80 12.97
N LEU A 77 3.94 -17.84 13.82
CA LEU A 77 3.83 -18.33 15.19
C LEU A 77 2.95 -17.42 16.05
N ASP A 78 3.13 -16.10 15.98
CA ASP A 78 2.31 -15.13 16.71
C ASP A 78 0.84 -15.17 16.27
N PHE A 79 0.61 -15.19 14.96
CA PHE A 79 -0.73 -15.35 14.40
C PHE A 79 -1.40 -16.65 14.86
N LYS A 80 -0.72 -17.79 14.76
CA LYS A 80 -1.28 -19.09 15.18
C LYS A 80 -1.57 -19.11 16.68
N ARG A 81 -0.67 -18.54 17.50
CA ARG A 81 -0.88 -18.42 18.95
C ARG A 81 -2.16 -17.65 19.28
N ARG A 82 -2.38 -16.50 18.63
CA ARG A 82 -3.55 -15.67 18.89
C ARG A 82 -4.83 -16.21 18.26
N LEU A 83 -4.74 -16.83 17.09
CA LEU A 83 -5.85 -17.56 16.48
C LEU A 83 -6.34 -18.68 17.40
N ASN A 84 -5.41 -19.45 17.98
CA ASN A 84 -5.75 -20.51 18.93
C ASN A 84 -6.28 -19.98 20.26
N ALA A 85 -5.80 -18.82 20.72
CA ALA A 85 -6.35 -18.16 21.90
C ALA A 85 -7.77 -17.61 21.68
N ASN A 86 -8.20 -17.48 20.42
CA ASN A 86 -9.51 -17.00 20.00
C ASN A 86 -9.85 -15.60 20.53
N ARG A 87 -8.84 -14.71 20.60
CA ARG A 87 -8.99 -13.40 21.24
C ARG A 87 -9.30 -12.29 20.22
N PRO A 88 -10.48 -11.64 20.31
CA PRO A 88 -10.87 -10.57 19.40
C PRO A 88 -10.01 -9.31 19.58
N ILE A 89 -10.11 -8.39 18.62
CA ILE A 89 -9.29 -7.17 18.57
C ILE A 89 -9.45 -6.29 19.81
N HIS A 90 -10.66 -6.18 20.37
CA HIS A 90 -10.91 -5.34 21.54
C HIS A 90 -10.16 -5.83 22.78
N GLU A 91 -10.02 -7.15 22.97
CA GLU A 91 -9.21 -7.69 24.06
C GLU A 91 -7.73 -7.35 23.89
N ILE A 92 -7.22 -7.36 22.66
CA ILE A 92 -5.83 -6.98 22.35
C ILE A 92 -5.63 -5.49 22.65
N PHE A 93 -6.61 -4.64 22.32
CA PHE A 93 -6.60 -3.23 22.71
C PHE A 93 -6.57 -3.05 24.23
N LEU A 94 -7.40 -3.81 24.97
CA LEU A 94 -7.41 -3.76 26.44
C LEU A 94 -6.07 -4.16 27.05
N GLU A 95 -5.29 -5.05 26.43
CA GLU A 95 -3.90 -5.30 26.86
C GLU A 95 -3.03 -4.05 26.76
N GLN A 96 -3.17 -3.29 25.66
CA GLN A 96 -2.42 -2.05 25.49
C GLN A 96 -2.88 -0.97 26.48
N VAL A 97 -4.18 -0.89 26.77
CA VAL A 97 -4.72 0.03 27.78
C VAL A 97 -4.15 -0.30 29.16
N ARG A 98 -4.09 -1.58 29.55
CA ARG A 98 -3.49 -2.01 30.82
C ARG A 98 -1.99 -1.73 30.88
N LYS A 99 -1.28 -1.89 29.76
CA LYS A 99 0.17 -1.68 29.68
C LYS A 99 0.56 -0.20 29.60
N HIS A 100 -0.27 0.65 28.99
CA HIS A 100 0.05 2.03 28.65
C HIS A 100 -1.10 3.02 28.94
N PRO A 101 -1.73 3.02 30.13
CA PRO A 101 -2.99 3.75 30.36
C PRO A 101 -2.86 5.26 30.14
N GLN A 102 -1.75 5.86 30.58
CA GLN A 102 -1.49 7.30 30.51
C GLN A 102 -0.79 7.74 29.21
N LYS A 103 -0.44 6.79 28.35
CA LYS A 103 0.20 7.12 27.08
C LYS A 103 -0.83 7.70 26.12
N LEU A 104 -0.41 8.67 25.30
CA LEU A 104 -1.23 9.19 24.22
C LEU A 104 -1.53 8.09 23.20
N ALA A 105 -2.81 7.77 23.01
CA ALA A 105 -3.28 6.87 21.98
C ALA A 105 -3.49 7.63 20.66
N CYS A 106 -4.20 8.76 20.72
CA CYS A 106 -4.55 9.55 19.55
C CYS A 106 -4.25 11.05 19.75
N VAL A 107 -3.74 11.69 18.71
CA VAL A 107 -3.58 13.15 18.61
C VAL A 107 -4.20 13.62 17.30
N GLU A 108 -5.17 14.53 17.36
CA GLU A 108 -5.76 15.15 16.18
C GLU A 108 -4.99 16.43 15.82
N VAL A 109 -4.56 16.55 14.57
CA VAL A 109 -3.71 17.65 14.12
C VAL A 109 -4.45 18.98 14.08
N GLU A 110 -5.69 18.98 13.58
CA GLU A 110 -6.49 20.19 13.35
C GLU A 110 -6.92 20.87 14.66
N THR A 111 -7.41 20.10 15.62
CA THR A 111 -7.91 20.62 16.90
C THR A 111 -6.84 20.65 17.98
N GLY A 112 -5.75 19.90 17.80
CA GLY A 112 -4.75 19.66 18.84
C GLY A 112 -5.25 18.75 19.96
N ARG A 113 -6.44 18.12 19.81
CA ARG A 113 -7.02 17.21 20.81
C ARG A 113 -6.10 16.01 21.01
N ARG A 114 -5.87 15.66 22.27
CA ARG A 114 -5.04 14.54 22.69
C ARG A 114 -5.88 13.62 23.55
N VAL A 115 -5.77 12.32 23.33
CA VAL A 115 -6.51 11.30 24.05
C VAL A 115 -5.56 10.18 24.44
N THR A 116 -5.51 9.85 25.73
CA THR A 116 -4.75 8.72 26.26
C THR A 116 -5.43 7.39 25.98
N TYR A 117 -4.73 6.26 26.17
CA TYR A 117 -5.33 4.93 26.05
C TYR A 117 -6.50 4.72 27.02
N ASP A 118 -6.39 5.18 28.27
CA ASP A 118 -7.48 5.08 29.24
C ASP A 118 -8.70 5.92 28.83
N GLU A 119 -8.49 7.18 28.44
CA GLU A 119 -9.57 8.05 27.98
C GLU A 119 -10.24 7.51 26.69
N LEU A 120 -9.43 6.97 25.77
CA LEU A 120 -9.94 6.36 24.54
C LEU A 120 -10.77 5.12 24.85
N ASN A 121 -10.33 4.28 25.79
CA ASN A 121 -11.04 3.10 26.22
C ASN A 121 -12.39 3.44 26.86
N ARG A 122 -12.43 4.44 27.75
CA ARG A 122 -13.67 4.93 28.36
C ARG A 122 -14.63 5.46 27.31
N LEU A 123 -14.13 6.20 26.32
CA LEU A 123 -14.94 6.67 25.20
C LEU A 123 -15.49 5.50 24.37
N MET A 124 -14.66 4.52 24.02
CA MET A 124 -15.09 3.32 23.30
C MET A 124 -16.15 2.52 24.06
N ASN A 125 -16.02 2.40 25.38
CA ASN A 125 -17.02 1.75 26.24
C ASN A 125 -18.38 2.46 26.18
N LYS A 126 -18.40 3.80 26.13
CA LYS A 126 -19.66 4.55 25.95
C LYS A 126 -20.34 4.18 24.64
N TYR A 127 -19.60 4.13 23.54
CA TYR A 127 -20.14 3.69 22.25
C TYR A 127 -20.63 2.23 22.30
N ALA A 128 -19.86 1.34 22.94
CA ALA A 128 -20.22 -0.07 23.03
C ALA A 128 -21.47 -0.33 23.88
N ASN A 129 -21.63 0.40 24.99
CA ASN A 129 -22.82 0.35 25.85
C ASN A 129 -24.05 1.03 25.21
N TYR A 130 -23.85 2.02 24.34
CA TYR A 130 -24.95 2.69 23.64
C TYR A 130 -25.60 1.76 22.60
N PHE A 131 -24.78 1.17 21.72
CA PHE A 131 -25.32 0.32 20.66
C PHE A 131 -25.81 -1.02 21.20
N ASP A 132 -25.14 -1.56 22.22
CA ASP A 132 -25.55 -2.77 22.94
C ASP A 132 -25.84 -4.00 22.05
N VAL A 133 -25.30 -4.04 20.82
CA VAL A 133 -25.48 -5.12 19.85
C VAL A 133 -24.17 -5.44 19.13
N THR A 134 -24.03 -6.68 18.66
CA THR A 134 -22.95 -7.05 17.72
C THR A 134 -23.22 -6.51 16.32
N LEU A 135 -22.20 -6.47 15.46
CA LEU A 135 -22.37 -6.01 14.08
C LEU A 135 -23.37 -6.89 13.30
N ASP A 136 -23.29 -8.20 13.46
CA ASP A 136 -24.19 -9.14 12.79
C ASP A 136 -25.63 -9.00 13.29
N GLU A 137 -25.82 -8.74 14.59
CA GLU A 137 -27.13 -8.40 15.16
C GLU A 137 -27.64 -7.06 14.65
N ALA A 138 -26.78 -6.03 14.56
CA ALA A 138 -27.14 -4.73 14.02
C ALA A 138 -27.61 -4.83 12.57
N ILE A 139 -26.93 -5.63 11.75
CA ILE A 139 -27.31 -5.89 10.36
C ILE A 139 -28.61 -6.69 10.30
N SER A 140 -28.74 -7.77 11.09
CA SER A 140 -29.93 -8.62 11.10
C SER A 140 -31.19 -7.89 11.58
N ARG A 141 -31.03 -6.93 12.50
CA ARG A 141 -32.09 -6.02 12.97
C ARG A 141 -32.33 -4.84 12.03
N GLY A 142 -31.55 -4.73 10.94
CA GLY A 142 -31.65 -3.63 9.99
C GLY A 142 -31.18 -2.28 10.52
N LEU A 143 -30.45 -2.21 11.63
CA LEU A 143 -30.00 -0.96 12.27
C LEU A 143 -28.94 -0.18 11.47
N LEU A 144 -28.38 -0.79 10.42
CA LEU A 144 -27.40 -0.19 9.52
C LEU A 144 -27.95 0.00 8.09
N SER A 145 -29.27 -0.14 7.90
CA SER A 145 -29.92 0.15 6.62
C SER A 145 -30.05 1.66 6.43
N ILE A 146 -29.89 2.14 5.19
CA ILE A 146 -30.21 3.54 4.86
C ILE A 146 -31.71 3.80 5.02
N ASP A 147 -32.53 2.75 4.86
CA ASP A 147 -33.98 2.80 4.99
C ASP A 147 -34.46 2.71 6.46
N SER A 148 -33.56 2.42 7.41
CA SER A 148 -33.84 2.54 8.83
C SER A 148 -33.26 3.85 9.35
N ASN A 149 -34.16 4.72 9.81
CA ASN A 149 -33.96 6.17 10.00
C ASN A 149 -32.99 6.60 11.14
N GLU A 150 -31.95 5.83 11.47
CA GLU A 150 -30.99 6.18 12.51
C GLU A 150 -29.61 6.49 11.91
N ILE A 151 -29.55 7.55 11.13
CA ILE A 151 -28.27 8.10 10.67
C ILE A 151 -27.68 8.89 11.85
N PHE A 152 -26.42 8.63 12.14
CA PHE A 152 -25.67 9.30 13.19
C PHE A 152 -24.51 10.12 12.61
N VAL A 153 -24.35 11.35 13.08
CA VAL A 153 -23.13 12.14 12.90
C VAL A 153 -22.43 12.35 14.24
N ASN A 154 -21.12 12.15 14.27
CA ASN A 154 -20.31 12.48 15.44
C ASN A 154 -20.15 14.00 15.60
N GLU A 155 -20.05 14.74 14.50
CA GLU A 155 -19.89 16.20 14.47
C GLU A 155 -20.65 16.81 13.28
N GLY A 156 -21.12 18.05 13.46
CA GLY A 156 -21.96 18.76 12.48
C GLY A 156 -23.45 18.67 12.80
N ASN A 157 -24.24 19.60 12.25
CA ASN A 157 -25.71 19.57 12.31
C ASN A 157 -26.19 19.20 10.91
N VAL A 158 -26.70 17.99 10.75
CA VAL A 158 -27.35 17.55 9.52
C VAL A 158 -28.81 17.28 9.86
N GLU A 159 -29.70 17.95 9.14
CA GLU A 159 -31.15 17.81 9.35
C GLU A 159 -31.59 16.36 9.13
N GLY A 160 -32.38 15.82 10.04
CA GLY A 160 -32.80 14.40 10.02
C GLY A 160 -31.76 13.40 10.52
N VAL A 161 -30.61 13.84 11.03
CA VAL A 161 -29.52 12.98 11.51
C VAL A 161 -29.22 13.23 12.98
N ARG A 162 -29.11 12.16 13.76
CA ARG A 162 -28.86 12.23 15.21
C ARG A 162 -27.40 12.50 15.53
N LYS A 163 -27.14 13.26 16.59
CA LYS A 163 -25.78 13.54 17.07
C LYS A 163 -25.34 12.51 18.10
N LEU A 164 -24.62 11.50 17.65
CA LEU A 164 -24.17 10.41 18.52
C LEU A 164 -23.26 10.91 19.65
N SER A 165 -22.47 11.96 19.40
CA SER A 165 -21.61 12.58 20.41
C SER A 165 -22.38 13.22 21.58
N GLU A 166 -23.64 13.62 21.37
CA GLU A 166 -24.53 14.10 22.43
C GLU A 166 -25.18 12.92 23.16
N GLU A 167 -25.64 11.91 22.43
CA GLU A 167 -26.34 10.75 22.99
C GLU A 167 -25.46 9.89 23.90
N ILE A 168 -24.18 9.74 23.57
CA ILE A 168 -23.25 8.94 24.39
C ILE A 168 -22.80 9.65 25.67
N LYS A 169 -23.13 10.95 25.88
CA LYS A 169 -22.64 11.69 27.05
C LYS A 169 -23.11 11.06 28.36
N SER A 170 -24.37 10.66 28.41
CA SER A 170 -25.04 10.03 29.57
C SER A 170 -24.81 8.52 29.66
N VAL A 171 -24.19 7.90 28.64
CA VAL A 171 -23.94 6.46 28.61
C VAL A 171 -22.75 6.11 29.50
N SER A 172 -22.85 4.94 30.15
CA SER A 172 -21.80 4.37 31.01
C SER A 172 -20.49 4.18 30.25
N ASP A 173 -19.37 4.53 30.89
CA ASP A 173 -18.01 4.27 30.38
C ASP A 173 -17.37 2.99 30.95
N LYS A 174 -18.13 2.22 31.74
CA LYS A 174 -17.71 0.90 32.23
C LYS A 174 -17.61 -0.10 31.08
N GLU A 175 -16.75 -1.10 31.25
CA GLU A 175 -16.58 -2.18 30.28
C GLU A 175 -17.93 -2.85 29.98
N PRO A 176 -18.31 -2.98 28.69
CA PRO A 176 -19.59 -3.55 28.29
C PRO A 176 -19.68 -5.03 28.65
N VAL A 177 -20.91 -5.56 28.70
CA VAL A 177 -21.15 -6.99 28.93
C VAL A 177 -20.48 -7.81 27.82
N ASN A 178 -19.75 -8.86 28.21
CA ASN A 178 -19.10 -9.75 27.25
C ASN A 178 -20.14 -10.53 26.42
N ARG A 179 -20.15 -10.30 25.10
CA ARG A 179 -21.07 -10.93 24.14
C ARG A 179 -20.50 -12.17 23.45
N ASN A 180 -19.43 -12.77 23.97
CA ASN A 180 -18.77 -13.94 23.38
C ASN A 180 -18.29 -13.72 21.93
N VAL A 181 -17.85 -12.50 21.60
CA VAL A 181 -17.26 -12.19 20.29
C VAL A 181 -15.93 -12.93 20.17
N ASN A 182 -15.74 -13.63 19.06
CA ASN A 182 -14.57 -14.46 18.79
C ASN A 182 -13.71 -13.88 17.66
N PHE A 183 -12.54 -14.47 17.45
CA PHE A 183 -11.57 -13.95 16.48
C PHE A 183 -11.98 -14.16 15.01
N GLN A 184 -12.98 -15.00 14.75
CA GLN A 184 -13.52 -15.31 13.42
C GLN A 184 -14.78 -14.50 13.07
N ASP A 185 -15.32 -13.75 14.01
CA ASP A 185 -16.49 -12.89 13.79
C ASP A 185 -16.14 -11.71 12.88
N VAL A 186 -17.16 -11.19 12.21
CA VAL A 186 -17.05 -10.02 11.34
C VAL A 186 -16.85 -8.78 12.21
N LEU A 187 -15.76 -8.05 11.96
CA LEU A 187 -15.44 -6.82 12.67
C LEU A 187 -15.99 -5.60 11.92
N CYS A 188 -15.76 -5.53 10.61
CA CYS A 188 -16.24 -4.43 9.79
C CYS A 188 -16.28 -4.79 8.30
N TYR A 189 -16.92 -3.93 7.51
CA TYR A 189 -16.91 -3.98 6.06
C TYR A 189 -16.12 -2.79 5.52
N VAL A 190 -15.18 -3.06 4.61
CA VAL A 190 -14.44 -2.01 3.90
C VAL A 190 -14.90 -2.00 2.45
N TYR A 191 -15.52 -0.92 2.01
CA TYR A 191 -16.01 -0.80 0.64
C TYR A 191 -14.89 -0.33 -0.30
N THR A 192 -14.80 -0.96 -1.46
CA THR A 192 -13.89 -0.53 -2.53
C THR A 192 -14.49 0.65 -3.30
N SER A 193 -13.64 1.54 -3.81
CA SER A 193 -14.04 2.80 -4.48
C SER A 193 -14.82 2.61 -5.79
N GLY A 194 -15.02 1.37 -6.26
CA GLY A 194 -15.96 1.07 -7.35
C GLY A 194 -15.66 1.76 -8.68
N THR A 195 -14.40 1.91 -9.08
CA THR A 195 -14.03 2.63 -10.32
C THR A 195 -14.55 1.98 -11.61
N THR A 196 -14.90 0.69 -11.58
CA THR A 196 -15.39 -0.08 -12.74
C THR A 196 -16.75 -0.76 -12.50
N GLY A 197 -17.41 -0.49 -11.38
CA GLY A 197 -18.72 -1.07 -11.03
C GLY A 197 -19.15 -0.76 -9.59
N ASN A 198 -20.31 -1.27 -9.17
CA ASN A 198 -20.85 -1.00 -7.83
C ASN A 198 -19.84 -1.33 -6.71
N PRO A 199 -19.74 -0.51 -5.65
CA PRO A 199 -18.88 -0.77 -4.51
C PRO A 199 -19.09 -2.17 -3.94
N LYS A 200 -18.02 -2.93 -3.77
CA LYS A 200 -18.07 -4.29 -3.21
C LYS A 200 -17.57 -4.28 -1.77
N PRO A 201 -18.33 -4.83 -0.81
CA PRO A 201 -17.88 -4.88 0.58
C PRO A 201 -16.82 -5.97 0.76
N ALA A 202 -15.63 -5.58 1.21
CA ALA A 202 -14.64 -6.52 1.72
C ALA A 202 -14.97 -6.84 3.19
N VAL A 203 -15.29 -8.11 3.46
CA VAL A 203 -15.56 -8.60 4.81
C VAL A 203 -14.26 -8.67 5.60
N ILE A 204 -14.13 -7.86 6.65
CA ILE A 204 -12.97 -7.86 7.53
C ILE A 204 -13.37 -8.50 8.86
N LYS A 205 -12.84 -9.70 9.09
CA LYS A 205 -12.93 -10.41 10.37
C LYS A 205 -11.84 -9.96 11.34
N HIS A 206 -12.02 -10.18 12.64
CA HIS A 206 -11.02 -9.82 13.66
C HIS A 206 -9.62 -10.39 13.36
N PHE A 207 -9.53 -11.68 13.00
CA PHE A 207 -8.23 -12.30 12.68
C PHE A 207 -7.55 -11.66 11.46
N ARG A 208 -8.34 -11.22 10.48
CA ARG A 208 -7.83 -10.60 9.25
C ARG A 208 -7.30 -9.21 9.54
N TYR A 209 -8.05 -8.43 10.34
CA TYR A 209 -7.59 -7.13 10.84
C TYR A 209 -6.27 -7.28 11.60
N TYR A 210 -6.22 -8.23 12.56
CA TYR A 210 -5.02 -8.50 13.35
C TYR A 210 -3.84 -8.88 12.47
N PHE A 211 -4.02 -9.82 11.54
CA PHE A 211 -2.97 -10.29 10.66
C PHE A 211 -2.39 -9.16 9.81
N MET A 212 -3.23 -8.28 9.27
CA MET A 212 -2.80 -7.15 8.46
C MET A 212 -2.00 -6.15 9.29
N ALA A 213 -2.50 -5.75 10.46
CA ALA A 213 -1.81 -4.82 11.36
C ALA A 213 -0.50 -5.40 11.90
N MET A 214 -0.56 -6.62 12.47
CA MET A 214 0.61 -7.32 13.03
C MET A 214 1.67 -7.60 11.97
N GLY A 215 1.27 -8.12 10.81
CA GLY A 215 2.20 -8.46 9.72
C GLY A 215 2.94 -7.22 9.22
N ALA A 216 2.22 -6.11 9.03
CA ALA A 216 2.83 -4.84 8.65
C ALA A 216 3.77 -4.32 9.75
N GLY A 217 3.30 -4.21 11.00
CA GLY A 217 4.10 -3.67 12.09
C GLY A 217 5.37 -4.47 12.35
N ARG A 218 5.31 -5.81 12.33
CA ARG A 218 6.50 -6.66 12.48
C ARG A 218 7.48 -6.52 11.31
N SER A 219 6.98 -6.31 10.09
CA SER A 219 7.83 -6.15 8.91
C SER A 219 8.63 -4.85 8.93
N PHE A 220 8.09 -3.82 9.59
CA PHE A 220 8.74 -2.52 9.79
C PHE A 220 9.34 -2.34 11.17
N GLU A 221 9.39 -3.41 11.98
CA GLU A 221 9.91 -3.39 13.35
C GLU A 221 9.25 -2.32 14.25
N ILE A 222 7.96 -2.05 14.04
CA ILE A 222 7.16 -1.13 14.85
C ILE A 222 7.10 -1.62 16.30
N THR A 223 7.34 -0.69 17.20
CA THR A 223 7.35 -0.87 18.65
C THR A 223 6.28 -0.02 19.31
N ASP A 224 6.05 -0.18 20.61
CA ASP A 224 5.19 0.73 21.35
C ASP A 224 5.72 2.17 21.26
N ASN A 225 7.03 2.42 21.28
CA ASN A 225 7.58 3.79 21.25
C ASN A 225 7.30 4.59 19.96
N ASP A 226 6.80 3.94 18.91
CA ASP A 226 6.55 4.61 17.64
C ASP A 226 5.32 5.52 17.66
N VAL A 227 5.42 6.61 16.88
CA VAL A 227 4.35 7.58 16.64
C VAL A 227 4.01 7.54 15.16
N ILE A 228 2.83 7.04 14.84
CA ILE A 228 2.37 6.79 13.47
C ILE A 228 1.56 7.99 12.97
N TYR A 229 2.03 8.62 11.90
CA TYR A 229 1.30 9.67 11.23
C TYR A 229 0.30 9.10 10.22
N ILE A 230 -0.97 9.49 10.36
CA ILE A 230 -2.11 8.99 9.59
C ILE A 230 -2.78 10.17 8.89
N THR A 231 -2.62 10.25 7.58
CA THR A 231 -3.20 11.29 6.72
C THR A 231 -4.26 10.77 5.75
N MET A 232 -4.58 9.48 5.85
CA MET A 232 -5.53 8.80 4.98
C MET A 232 -6.89 8.66 5.67
N PRO A 233 -7.99 8.56 4.90
CA PRO A 233 -9.31 8.40 5.48
C PRO A 233 -9.46 7.07 6.23
N MET A 234 -10.10 7.12 7.41
CA MET A 234 -10.28 5.95 8.30
C MET A 234 -11.13 4.82 7.72
N TYR A 235 -12.00 5.12 6.75
CA TYR A 235 -12.78 4.10 6.05
C TYR A 235 -11.93 3.23 5.11
N HIS A 236 -10.68 3.62 4.83
CA HIS A 236 -9.77 2.84 4.02
C HIS A 236 -8.93 1.87 4.87
N SER A 237 -8.67 0.68 4.36
CA SER A 237 -7.88 -0.36 5.04
C SER A 237 -6.48 0.11 5.44
N ALA A 238 -5.89 1.01 4.65
CA ALA A 238 -4.62 1.63 5.02
C ALA A 238 -4.74 2.32 6.39
N ALA A 239 -5.52 3.39 6.49
CA ALA A 239 -5.58 4.19 7.71
C ALA A 239 -6.28 3.45 8.85
N GLY A 240 -7.46 2.89 8.58
CA GLY A 240 -8.31 2.26 9.59
C GLY A 240 -7.81 0.90 10.09
N ILE A 241 -7.07 0.14 9.26
CA ILE A 241 -6.55 -1.19 9.66
C ILE A 241 -5.06 -1.13 9.96
N MET A 242 -4.20 -0.62 9.08
CA MET A 242 -2.76 -0.66 9.36
C MET A 242 -2.33 0.51 10.26
N GLY A 243 -2.83 1.72 10.02
CA GLY A 243 -2.53 2.89 10.85
C GLY A 243 -3.05 2.71 12.27
N ILE A 244 -4.37 2.70 12.43
CA ILE A 244 -5.02 2.50 13.74
C ILE A 244 -4.77 1.11 14.32
N GLY A 245 -4.67 0.07 13.49
CA GLY A 245 -4.34 -1.26 14.01
C GLY A 245 -2.94 -1.35 14.59
N SER A 246 -2.00 -0.49 14.18
CA SER A 246 -0.70 -0.40 14.86
C SER A 246 -0.85 0.08 16.31
N MET A 247 -1.71 1.08 16.54
CA MET A 247 -2.05 1.57 17.89
C MET A 247 -2.71 0.49 18.73
N ILE A 248 -3.63 -0.28 18.13
CA ILE A 248 -4.35 -1.35 18.83
C ILE A 248 -3.46 -2.55 19.14
N VAL A 249 -2.60 -2.98 18.20
CA VAL A 249 -1.83 -4.23 18.32
C VAL A 249 -0.50 -4.03 19.03
N PHE A 250 0.17 -2.90 18.82
CA PHE A 250 1.53 -2.65 19.31
C PHE A 250 1.60 -1.59 20.39
N GLY A 251 0.54 -0.83 20.65
CA GLY A 251 0.57 0.23 21.64
C GLY A 251 1.22 1.53 21.17
N THR A 252 1.31 1.76 19.85
CA THR A 252 1.87 3.01 19.25
C THR A 252 0.96 4.22 19.47
N SER A 253 1.49 5.44 19.42
CA SER A 253 0.65 6.64 19.33
C SER A 253 0.24 6.93 17.88
N ALA A 254 -0.99 7.37 17.64
CA ALA A 254 -1.50 7.75 16.34
C ALA A 254 -1.70 9.27 16.25
N VAL A 255 -1.06 9.91 15.26
CA VAL A 255 -1.28 11.33 14.93
C VAL A 255 -2.13 11.38 13.68
N ILE A 256 -3.35 11.89 13.80
CA ILE A 256 -4.38 11.81 12.76
C ILE A 256 -4.61 13.20 12.18
N ARG A 257 -4.51 13.30 10.85
CA ARG A 257 -4.86 14.50 10.09
C ARG A 257 -6.10 14.25 9.26
N LYS A 258 -7.10 15.13 9.37
CA LYS A 258 -8.38 15.03 8.66
C LYS A 258 -8.23 15.04 7.14
N LYS A 259 -7.30 15.86 6.62
CA LYS A 259 -7.02 15.96 5.18
C LYS A 259 -5.52 16.01 4.91
N PHE A 260 -5.07 15.17 3.97
CA PHE A 260 -3.68 15.18 3.51
C PHE A 260 -3.24 16.57 3.05
N SER A 261 -2.02 16.96 3.44
CA SER A 261 -1.40 18.23 3.05
C SER A 261 0.09 18.00 2.79
N ALA A 262 0.50 18.04 1.53
CA ALA A 262 1.90 17.84 1.15
C ALA A 262 2.84 18.89 1.79
N SER A 263 2.40 20.16 1.81
CA SER A 263 3.19 21.28 2.36
C SER A 263 3.35 21.26 3.88
N ASN A 264 2.43 20.61 4.60
CA ASN A 264 2.50 20.47 6.06
C ASN A 264 2.98 19.09 6.52
N PHE A 265 3.06 18.10 5.63
CA PHE A 265 3.40 16.71 5.97
C PHE A 265 4.62 16.61 6.90
N TRP A 266 5.75 17.18 6.48
CA TRP A 266 6.98 17.16 7.28
C TRP A 266 6.93 18.05 8.51
N LYS A 267 6.22 19.18 8.44
CA LYS A 267 6.05 20.10 9.58
C LYS A 267 5.29 19.42 10.70
N ASP A 268 4.23 18.69 10.36
CA ASP A 268 3.45 17.90 11.30
C ASP A 268 4.28 16.76 11.88
N CYS A 269 4.99 16.00 11.03
CA CYS A 269 5.86 14.92 11.49
C CYS A 269 6.89 15.41 12.52
N VAL A 270 7.54 16.55 12.28
CA VAL A 270 8.49 17.14 13.24
C VAL A 270 7.77 17.64 14.49
N LYS A 271 6.66 18.38 14.33
CA LYS A 271 5.90 18.96 15.45
C LYS A 271 5.39 17.90 16.43
N PHE A 272 4.97 16.74 15.91
CA PHE A 272 4.39 15.66 16.71
C PHE A 272 5.35 14.49 16.95
N ASN A 273 6.63 14.62 16.58
CA ASN A 273 7.66 13.59 16.71
C ASN A 273 7.27 12.24 16.08
N CYS A 274 6.65 12.29 14.89
CA CYS A 274 6.25 11.10 14.16
C CYS A 274 7.48 10.29 13.72
N THR A 275 7.50 8.99 14.02
CA THR A 275 8.60 8.07 13.67
C THR A 275 8.31 7.27 12.41
N ALA A 276 7.03 7.08 12.09
CA ALA A 276 6.58 6.40 10.88
C ALA A 276 5.33 7.06 10.32
N SER A 277 5.10 6.90 9.03
CA SER A 277 3.86 7.31 8.36
C SER A 277 3.43 6.21 7.42
N GLN A 278 2.13 6.07 7.24
CA GLN A 278 1.62 5.15 6.26
C GLN A 278 1.86 5.64 4.82
N TYR A 279 2.09 4.68 3.93
CA TYR A 279 2.38 4.89 2.51
C TYR A 279 1.33 4.22 1.60
N ILE A 280 0.90 4.95 0.58
CA ILE A 280 0.26 4.44 -0.64
C ILE A 280 0.95 5.14 -1.82
N GLY A 281 1.19 4.41 -2.93
CA GLY A 281 1.99 4.81 -4.11
C GLY A 281 1.96 6.30 -4.50
N GLU A 282 0.78 6.91 -4.51
CA GLU A 282 0.59 8.30 -4.95
C GLU A 282 1.24 9.35 -4.02
N ILE A 283 1.42 9.05 -2.73
CA ILE A 283 2.02 9.99 -1.76
C ILE A 283 3.51 10.23 -2.07
N CYS A 284 4.23 9.25 -2.64
CA CYS A 284 5.62 9.44 -3.06
C CYS A 284 5.80 10.21 -4.37
N ARG A 285 4.75 10.39 -5.18
CA ARG A 285 4.81 11.39 -6.28
C ARG A 285 4.98 12.80 -5.72
N LEU A 286 4.40 13.05 -4.54
CA LEU A 286 4.42 14.37 -3.89
C LEU A 286 5.56 14.52 -2.87
N VAL A 287 6.24 13.43 -2.48
CA VAL A 287 7.33 13.41 -1.48
C VAL A 287 8.39 12.34 -1.82
N PRO A 288 9.64 12.71 -2.16
CA PRO A 288 10.62 11.74 -2.69
C PRO A 288 11.17 10.76 -1.61
N GLY A 289 11.13 9.45 -1.90
CA GLY A 289 11.73 8.37 -1.09
C GLY A 289 11.49 6.96 -1.68
N ARG A 290 12.40 5.99 -1.44
CA ARG A 290 12.37 4.62 -2.02
C ARG A 290 11.54 3.62 -1.18
N ILE A 291 10.78 2.72 -1.82
CA ILE A 291 9.83 1.81 -1.12
C ILE A 291 9.85 0.37 -1.66
N PHE A 292 9.58 -0.60 -0.77
CA PHE A 292 9.34 -2.03 -1.01
C PHE A 292 8.14 -2.55 -0.19
N ILE A 293 7.34 -3.48 -0.73
CA ILE A 293 6.65 -4.65 -0.07
C ILE A 293 5.74 -5.37 -1.10
N VAL A 294 5.59 -6.70 -0.97
CA VAL A 294 4.59 -7.52 -1.69
C VAL A 294 3.80 -8.43 -0.74
N MET A 295 2.49 -8.47 -0.93
CA MET A 295 1.58 -9.52 -0.46
C MET A 295 0.80 -10.05 -1.68
N VAL A 296 0.68 -11.37 -1.84
CA VAL A 296 0.10 -11.98 -3.05
C VAL A 296 -1.42 -12.08 -2.93
N PHE A 297 -2.11 -11.21 -3.67
CA PHE A 297 -3.49 -11.36 -4.13
C PHE A 297 -3.45 -11.20 -5.65
N ALA A 298 -4.48 -11.64 -6.39
CA ALA A 298 -4.65 -11.22 -7.79
C ALA A 298 -5.02 -9.73 -7.80
N SER A 299 -4.03 -8.86 -7.61
CA SER A 299 -4.23 -7.42 -7.42
C SER A 299 -4.51 -6.68 -8.71
N GLY A 300 -4.28 -7.33 -9.86
CA GLY A 300 -4.27 -6.67 -11.16
C GLY A 300 -2.96 -5.94 -11.44
N ASP A 301 -2.03 -5.84 -10.48
CA ASP A 301 -0.73 -5.20 -10.71
C ASP A 301 0.20 -6.12 -11.54
N ILE A 302 0.86 -5.52 -12.52
CA ILE A 302 1.94 -6.11 -13.30
C ILE A 302 3.25 -5.80 -12.56
N LEU A 303 3.91 -6.85 -12.09
CA LEU A 303 5.21 -6.76 -11.41
C LEU A 303 6.25 -7.48 -12.26
N TYR A 304 7.51 -7.06 -12.17
CA TYR A 304 8.65 -7.87 -12.62
C TYR A 304 9.63 -8.07 -11.47
N TRP A 305 10.37 -9.18 -11.47
CA TRP A 305 11.45 -9.40 -10.52
C TRP A 305 12.82 -9.32 -11.18
N ASP A 306 13.82 -8.85 -10.44
CA ASP A 306 15.22 -8.91 -10.89
C ASP A 306 15.90 -10.26 -10.56
N LYS A 307 17.18 -10.39 -10.94
CA LYS A 307 18.00 -11.59 -10.66
C LYS A 307 18.18 -11.87 -9.17
N LEU A 308 17.98 -10.88 -8.30
CA LEU A 308 18.10 -11.00 -6.84
C LEU A 308 16.73 -11.22 -6.17
N GLY A 309 15.65 -11.31 -6.95
CA GLY A 309 14.29 -11.53 -6.45
C GLY A 309 13.63 -10.30 -5.87
N TYR A 310 14.14 -9.09 -6.13
CA TYR A 310 13.40 -7.86 -5.82
C TYR A 310 12.27 -7.68 -6.81
N LEU A 311 11.08 -7.37 -6.30
CA LEU A 311 9.89 -7.10 -7.09
C LEU A 311 9.78 -5.59 -7.34
N TYR A 312 9.52 -5.24 -8.59
CA TYR A 312 9.32 -3.88 -9.05
C TYR A 312 7.94 -3.76 -9.65
N PHE A 313 7.20 -2.75 -9.22
CA PHE A 313 5.93 -2.38 -9.84
C PHE A 313 6.19 -1.91 -11.26
N LYS A 314 5.45 -2.45 -12.23
CA LYS A 314 5.51 -2.03 -13.62
C LYS A 314 4.26 -1.25 -14.01
N ASP A 315 3.08 -1.83 -13.79
CA ASP A 315 1.81 -1.21 -14.18
C ASP A 315 0.61 -1.88 -13.49
N ARG A 316 -0.61 -1.43 -13.77
CA ARG A 316 -1.87 -2.08 -13.40
C ARG A 316 -2.64 -2.53 -14.64
N ARG A 317 -3.22 -3.73 -14.58
CA ARG A 317 -4.20 -4.21 -15.58
C ARG A 317 -5.43 -3.31 -15.52
N GLY A 318 -5.61 -2.47 -16.54
CA GLY A 318 -6.72 -1.52 -16.65
C GLY A 318 -6.29 -0.06 -16.69
N ASP A 319 -5.09 0.27 -16.19
CA ASP A 319 -4.49 1.61 -16.29
C ASP A 319 -3.72 1.79 -17.63
N THR A 320 -3.95 0.87 -18.58
CA THR A 320 -3.47 0.96 -19.96
C THR A 320 -4.64 1.17 -20.90
N PHE A 321 -4.50 2.00 -21.91
CA PHE A 321 -5.44 2.07 -23.02
C PHE A 321 -4.79 1.55 -24.31
N ARG A 322 -5.61 1.10 -25.26
CA ARG A 322 -5.12 0.58 -26.54
C ARG A 322 -5.37 1.58 -27.64
N TRP A 323 -4.32 2.03 -28.34
CA TRP A 323 -4.41 2.98 -29.45
C TRP A 323 -3.77 2.41 -30.70
N LYS A 324 -4.52 2.34 -31.80
CA LYS A 324 -4.04 1.81 -33.09
C LYS A 324 -3.36 0.43 -32.98
N GLY A 325 -3.93 -0.44 -32.15
CA GLY A 325 -3.44 -1.80 -31.94
C GLY A 325 -2.39 -1.96 -30.84
N GLU A 326 -1.78 -0.87 -30.36
CA GLU A 326 -0.71 -0.85 -29.34
C GLU A 326 -1.24 -0.52 -27.94
N ASN A 327 -0.64 -1.11 -26.91
CA ASN A 327 -0.97 -0.77 -25.51
C ASN A 327 -0.11 0.41 -25.04
N VAL A 328 -0.76 1.42 -24.48
CA VAL A 328 -0.12 2.61 -23.92
C VAL A 328 -0.30 2.60 -22.40
N SER A 329 0.81 2.70 -21.67
CA SER A 329 0.81 2.85 -20.21
C SER A 329 0.56 4.31 -19.84
N THR A 330 -0.51 4.59 -19.08
CA THR A 330 -0.78 5.97 -18.62
C THR A 330 0.33 6.44 -17.69
N THR A 331 0.82 5.56 -16.82
CA THR A 331 1.90 5.84 -15.85
C THR A 331 3.21 6.24 -16.51
N GLU A 332 3.57 5.61 -17.63
CA GLU A 332 4.77 5.97 -18.39
C GLU A 332 4.70 7.39 -18.93
N VAL A 333 3.56 7.75 -19.53
CA VAL A 333 3.32 9.09 -20.08
C VAL A 333 3.27 10.13 -18.95
N GLU A 334 2.57 9.84 -17.85
CA GLU A 334 2.53 10.69 -16.65
C GLU A 334 3.93 10.92 -16.07
N GLY A 335 4.75 9.88 -15.98
CA GLY A 335 6.12 9.95 -15.46
C GLY A 335 7.05 10.85 -16.29
N ILE A 336 6.71 11.10 -17.56
CA ILE A 336 7.45 12.05 -18.42
C ILE A 336 6.97 13.49 -18.20
N LEU A 337 5.67 13.68 -17.96
CA LEU A 337 5.03 15.00 -17.75
C LEU A 337 5.34 15.57 -16.36
N GLN A 338 5.20 14.77 -15.31
CA GLN A 338 5.26 15.23 -13.91
C GLN A 338 6.58 15.89 -13.48
N PRO A 339 7.78 15.50 -13.97
CA PRO A 339 9.02 16.16 -13.59
C PRO A 339 9.25 17.52 -14.27
N VAL A 340 8.29 18.05 -15.03
CA VAL A 340 8.36 19.36 -15.67
C VAL A 340 7.90 20.42 -14.66
N MET A 341 8.73 21.42 -14.39
CA MET A 341 8.45 22.44 -13.36
C MET A 341 7.15 23.21 -13.58
N SER A 342 6.74 23.37 -14.84
CA SER A 342 5.50 24.02 -15.24
C SER A 342 4.24 23.17 -14.98
N VAL A 343 4.41 21.88 -14.66
CA VAL A 343 3.32 20.94 -14.37
C VAL A 343 3.17 20.78 -12.87
N VAL A 344 2.04 21.23 -12.33
CA VAL A 344 1.67 21.01 -10.92
C VAL A 344 1.11 19.60 -10.74
N ASP A 345 0.30 19.14 -11.68
CA ASP A 345 -0.27 17.80 -11.69
C ASP A 345 -0.59 17.34 -13.12
N ALA A 346 -0.56 16.03 -13.35
CA ALA A 346 -0.91 15.46 -14.65
C ALA A 346 -1.48 14.05 -14.52
N THR A 347 -2.52 13.77 -15.31
CA THR A 347 -3.15 12.45 -15.42
C THR A 347 -3.39 12.10 -16.87
N VAL A 348 -3.13 10.85 -17.24
CA VAL A 348 -3.29 10.36 -18.61
C VAL A 348 -4.36 9.29 -18.67
N TYR A 349 -5.23 9.37 -19.67
CA TYR A 349 -6.27 8.38 -19.90
C TYR A 349 -6.64 8.25 -21.37
N GLY A 350 -7.23 7.12 -21.74
CA GLY A 350 -7.70 6.89 -23.11
C GLY A 350 -9.10 7.48 -23.35
N VAL A 351 -9.27 8.21 -24.45
CA VAL A 351 -10.56 8.74 -24.92
C VAL A 351 -10.97 8.12 -26.26
N GLU A 352 -12.27 7.92 -26.46
CA GLU A 352 -12.81 7.44 -27.72
C GLU A 352 -12.86 8.58 -28.75
N VAL A 353 -12.41 8.31 -29.97
CA VAL A 353 -12.32 9.33 -31.04
C VAL A 353 -13.04 8.83 -32.29
N GLY A 354 -14.30 9.23 -32.44
CA GLY A 354 -15.11 8.92 -33.62
C GLY A 354 -15.19 7.42 -33.92
N LYS A 355 -14.95 7.03 -35.18
CA LYS A 355 -14.96 5.62 -35.63
C LYS A 355 -13.58 4.93 -35.55
N ASN A 356 -12.59 5.52 -34.88
CA ASN A 356 -11.27 4.90 -34.77
C ASN A 356 -11.30 3.71 -33.80
N GLU A 357 -10.53 2.67 -34.12
CA GLU A 357 -10.37 1.52 -33.23
C GLU A 357 -9.47 1.86 -32.03
N GLY A 358 -9.95 1.57 -30.83
CA GLY A 358 -9.24 1.83 -29.57
C GLY A 358 -9.53 3.21 -28.98
N ARG A 359 -8.66 3.67 -28.09
CA ARG A 359 -8.75 4.93 -27.35
C ARG A 359 -7.49 5.76 -27.55
N ALA A 360 -7.62 7.02 -27.96
CA ALA A 360 -6.50 7.93 -28.11
C ALA A 360 -6.04 8.46 -26.75
N GLY A 361 -4.75 8.75 -26.60
CA GLY A 361 -4.23 9.33 -25.35
C GLY A 361 -4.70 10.76 -25.14
N MET A 362 -5.22 11.04 -23.95
CA MET A 362 -5.51 12.37 -23.42
C MET A 362 -4.63 12.61 -22.19
N ALA A 363 -3.94 13.75 -22.14
CA ALA A 363 -3.24 14.21 -20.95
C ALA A 363 -3.98 15.41 -20.34
N ALA A 364 -4.57 15.22 -19.16
CA ALA A 364 -5.10 16.32 -18.36
C ALA A 364 -3.97 16.90 -17.49
N VAL A 365 -3.70 18.20 -17.61
CA VAL A 365 -2.56 18.87 -16.97
C VAL A 365 -3.02 20.10 -16.21
N VAL A 366 -2.54 20.25 -14.98
CA VAL A 366 -2.65 21.46 -14.17
C VAL A 366 -1.33 22.21 -14.23
N LEU A 367 -1.36 23.45 -14.71
CA LEU A 367 -0.18 24.28 -14.87
C LEU A 367 0.13 25.08 -13.60
N ALA A 368 1.40 25.42 -13.42
CA ALA A 368 1.81 26.39 -12.41
C ALA A 368 1.35 27.82 -12.78
N ASP A 369 1.17 28.66 -11.78
CA ASP A 369 0.75 30.05 -11.98
C ASP A 369 1.76 30.83 -12.83
N GLY A 370 1.27 31.63 -13.78
CA GLY A 370 2.09 32.49 -14.63
C GLY A 370 2.78 31.80 -15.81
N VAL A 371 2.51 30.51 -16.05
CA VAL A 371 3.06 29.78 -17.21
C VAL A 371 2.36 30.20 -18.51
N ASN A 372 3.14 30.53 -19.54
CA ASN A 372 2.63 30.71 -20.89
C ASN A 372 2.30 29.34 -21.53
N VAL A 373 1.08 29.19 -22.03
CA VAL A 373 0.57 27.92 -22.57
C VAL A 373 1.29 27.50 -23.85
N GLU A 374 1.66 28.43 -24.74
CA GLU A 374 2.30 28.11 -26.01
C GLU A 374 3.72 27.57 -25.79
N ASP A 375 4.48 28.23 -24.92
CA ASP A 375 5.83 27.80 -24.52
C ASP A 375 5.79 26.42 -23.86
N PHE A 376 4.81 26.22 -22.97
CA PHE A 376 4.58 24.93 -22.32
C PHE A 376 4.28 23.81 -23.31
N LEU A 377 3.38 24.06 -24.28
CA LEU A 377 3.03 23.06 -25.30
C LEU A 377 4.23 22.70 -26.17
N ALA A 378 5.07 23.67 -26.54
CA ALA A 378 6.30 23.43 -27.29
C ALA A 378 7.31 22.58 -26.51
N GLU A 379 7.51 22.89 -25.22
CA GLU A 379 8.39 22.13 -24.32
C GLU A 379 7.91 20.67 -24.18
N ILE A 380 6.64 20.48 -23.85
CA ILE A 380 6.06 19.15 -23.62
C ILE A 380 6.03 18.32 -24.90
N ALA A 381 5.67 18.91 -26.04
CA ALA A 381 5.68 18.19 -27.31
C ALA A 381 7.08 17.64 -27.62
N LYS A 382 8.12 18.48 -27.49
CA LYS A 382 9.51 18.07 -27.69
C LYS A 382 9.92 16.95 -26.73
N ARG A 383 9.54 17.07 -25.46
CA ARG A 383 9.86 16.09 -24.42
C ARG A 383 9.17 14.75 -24.64
N LEU A 384 7.88 14.75 -24.98
CA LEU A 384 7.13 13.53 -25.28
C LEU A 384 7.67 12.84 -26.53
N MET A 385 7.92 13.57 -27.61
CA MET A 385 8.50 13.02 -28.85
C MET A 385 9.90 12.42 -28.64
N ALA A 386 10.69 12.96 -27.70
CA ALA A 386 12.02 12.45 -27.41
C ALA A 386 12.03 11.18 -26.54
N ASN A 387 10.94 10.90 -25.81
CA ASN A 387 10.89 9.83 -24.80
C ASN A 387 9.83 8.75 -25.07
N LEU A 388 8.88 8.99 -25.97
CA LEU A 388 7.79 8.05 -26.30
C LEU A 388 7.79 7.67 -27.76
N ALA A 389 7.30 6.47 -28.05
CA ALA A 389 6.94 6.08 -29.41
C ALA A 389 5.71 6.87 -29.89
N ASN A 390 5.59 7.07 -31.20
CA ASN A 390 4.52 7.89 -31.81
C ASN A 390 3.09 7.52 -31.39
N TYR A 391 2.81 6.24 -31.10
CA TYR A 391 1.49 5.78 -30.68
C TYR A 391 1.18 6.09 -29.21
N ALA A 392 2.20 6.30 -28.37
CA ALA A 392 2.05 6.56 -26.93
C ALA A 392 1.97 8.07 -26.60
N ILE A 393 2.31 8.94 -27.56
CA ILE A 393 2.19 10.39 -27.40
C ILE A 393 0.70 10.76 -27.30
N PRO A 394 0.26 11.44 -26.23
CA PRO A 394 -1.10 11.97 -26.14
C PRO A 394 -1.48 12.79 -27.35
N VAL A 395 -2.63 12.48 -27.94
CA VAL A 395 -3.20 13.21 -29.07
C VAL A 395 -3.84 14.52 -28.60
N PHE A 396 -4.34 14.52 -27.36
CA PHE A 396 -5.00 15.67 -26.76
C PHE A 396 -4.33 16.06 -25.45
N ILE A 397 -4.26 17.37 -25.21
CA ILE A 397 -3.87 17.95 -23.92
C ILE A 397 -5.06 18.78 -23.44
N ARG A 398 -5.53 18.49 -22.22
CA ARG A 398 -6.59 19.23 -21.54
C ARG A 398 -5.97 20.01 -20.39
N LEU A 399 -6.10 21.33 -20.40
CA LEU A 399 -5.68 22.16 -19.27
C LEU A 399 -6.79 22.22 -18.22
N CYS A 400 -6.44 21.91 -16.97
CA CYS A 400 -7.37 21.86 -15.85
C CYS A 400 -6.93 22.83 -14.75
N LYS A 401 -7.90 23.35 -13.96
CA LYS A 401 -7.60 24.12 -12.74
C LYS A 401 -7.15 23.20 -11.60
N GLU A 402 -7.74 22.03 -11.52
CA GLU A 402 -7.42 20.95 -10.59
C GLU A 402 -7.77 19.62 -11.23
N VAL A 403 -7.16 18.52 -10.77
CA VAL A 403 -7.56 17.18 -11.17
C VAL A 403 -8.49 16.60 -10.13
N ASP A 404 -9.62 16.04 -10.55
CA ASP A 404 -10.58 15.38 -9.66
C ASP A 404 -9.92 14.17 -8.98
N ARG A 405 -9.68 14.29 -7.68
CA ARG A 405 -9.12 13.21 -6.86
C ARG A 405 -10.22 12.63 -5.98
N THR A 406 -10.39 11.31 -6.01
CA THR A 406 -11.14 10.59 -4.97
C THR A 406 -10.47 10.78 -3.60
N GLY A 407 -11.18 10.48 -2.50
CA GLY A 407 -10.61 10.53 -1.14
C GLY A 407 -9.38 9.63 -0.91
N LEU A 408 -9.04 8.76 -1.86
CA LEU A 408 -7.84 7.92 -1.88
C LEU A 408 -6.65 8.55 -2.60
N LEU A 409 -6.78 9.80 -3.05
CA LEU A 409 -5.85 10.48 -3.95
C LEU A 409 -5.70 9.80 -5.31
N THR A 410 -6.51 8.77 -5.62
CA THR A 410 -6.65 8.22 -6.97
C THR A 410 -7.55 9.11 -7.81
N TYR A 411 -7.21 9.32 -9.09
CA TYR A 411 -7.97 10.20 -9.99
C TYR A 411 -9.36 9.62 -10.30
N SER A 412 -10.39 10.45 -10.17
CA SER A 412 -11.71 10.17 -10.74
C SER A 412 -11.65 10.56 -12.22
N VAL A 413 -11.94 9.63 -13.13
CA VAL A 413 -12.14 9.98 -14.54
C VAL A 413 -13.50 10.66 -14.67
N CYS A 414 -13.54 11.97 -14.48
CA CYS A 414 -14.75 12.76 -14.70
C CYS A 414 -14.83 13.11 -16.19
N LEU A 415 -15.70 12.39 -16.91
CA LEU A 415 -16.05 12.66 -18.30
C LEU A 415 -16.81 13.99 -18.35
N VAL A 416 -16.14 15.08 -18.68
CA VAL A 416 -16.81 16.34 -19.02
C VAL A 416 -16.68 16.54 -20.52
N LEU A 417 -17.76 16.23 -21.23
CA LEU A 417 -17.96 16.62 -22.62
C LEU A 417 -17.99 18.15 -22.67
N MET A 418 -17.02 18.77 -23.35
CA MET A 418 -17.22 20.11 -23.89
C MET A 418 -17.04 20.04 -25.39
N TYR A 419 -18.18 20.05 -26.08
CA TYR A 419 -18.28 20.33 -27.51
C TYR A 419 -17.90 21.79 -27.75
N LYS A 420 -16.99 22.02 -28.70
CA LYS A 420 -17.24 22.94 -29.82
C LYS A 420 -16.44 22.52 -31.03
#